data_AF-A0A9D1YZ96-F1
#
_entry.id   AF-A0A9D1YZ96-F1
#
_cell.length_a   1.000
_cell.length_b   1.000
_cell.length_c   1.000
_cell.angle_alpha   90.00
_cell.angle_beta   90.00
_cell.angle_gamma   90.00
#
_symmetry.space_group_name_H-M   'P 1'
#
loop_
_entity.id
_entity.type
_entity.pdbx_description
1 polymer ?
#
loop_
_entity_poly.entity_id
_entity_poly.type
_entity_poly.pdbx_seq_one_letter_code
_entity_poly.pdbx_strand_id
1 'polypeptide(L)'
;MIGKIVTGKSFGGAVRYLLGKEPGKAYILTSDGVALTSRQALIGSFEFQRRARPDVERVVGHISLSFHPDDDPRMSNQLMLDLAREYMQRMEITGTQYLVVRHTDTKHPHLHILYNRVRYDTTLVPDRNERLRNMRICRELKQEYGLTFSRGKEQVATERLHGPEQLRHRIYDHLRELLPDCTSWTALAKELAKRHVATTFVHRGGDPTKEIQGVTFTLEGHTFKASQVDRKFSYGRLSQRVEQNRLRQAMIEQIRNYTEEQRPQVAAILQKLKAEKQRSPEPPRRNLSIAGKPLTKEQVEMLRDGEPIFVRGTQSEGYVVMDDRLQMAWVYRDDPRDWVEYGKYTMRRMDRDRIEAGYVVRALVKWWGGTTACPYLWKEKASDTTYRESWDDPREPRPAQTERQQDRPRRIISPKKKSRGPSR
;
A
#
# COMPACT_ATOMS: atom_id res chain seq x y z
N MET A 1 -9.53 3.85 -13.39
CA MET A 1 -10.10 4.85 -14.31
C MET A 1 -9.16 6.00 -14.62
N ILE A 2 -8.93 6.32 -15.89
CA ILE A 2 -8.21 7.51 -16.36
C ILE A 2 -9.07 8.12 -17.48
N GLY A 3 -9.37 9.42 -17.36
CA GLY A 3 -10.10 10.17 -18.39
C GLY A 3 -9.15 11.00 -19.26
N LYS A 4 -9.31 10.92 -20.58
CA LYS A 4 -8.64 11.79 -21.55
C LYS A 4 -9.68 12.61 -22.29
N ILE A 5 -9.53 13.93 -22.25
CA ILE A 5 -10.41 14.89 -22.93
C ILE A 5 -9.76 15.33 -24.24
N VAL A 6 -10.54 15.31 -25.32
CA VAL A 6 -10.19 15.81 -26.64
C VAL A 6 -11.33 16.71 -27.13
N THR A 7 -11.00 17.91 -27.58
CA THR A 7 -11.96 18.83 -28.20
C THR A 7 -11.74 18.86 -29.71
N GLY A 8 -12.80 18.75 -30.50
CA GLY A 8 -12.73 18.69 -31.96
C GLY A 8 -13.67 19.67 -32.66
N LYS A 9 -13.54 19.75 -33.98
CA LYS A 9 -14.36 20.63 -34.84
C LYS A 9 -15.51 19.91 -35.57
N SER A 10 -15.40 18.60 -35.80
CA SER A 10 -16.32 17.84 -36.67
C SER A 10 -16.88 16.61 -35.98
N PHE A 11 -18.21 16.51 -35.89
CA PHE A 11 -18.88 15.31 -35.40
C PHE A 11 -18.76 14.14 -36.38
N GLY A 12 -18.68 14.40 -37.69
CA GLY A 12 -18.47 13.35 -38.69
C GLY A 12 -17.16 12.59 -38.50
N GLY A 13 -16.08 13.30 -38.14
CA GLY A 13 -14.81 12.65 -37.75
C GLY A 13 -14.94 11.83 -36.47
N ALA A 14 -15.56 12.42 -35.43
CA ALA A 14 -15.72 11.77 -34.13
C ALA A 14 -16.61 10.52 -34.19
N VAL A 15 -17.75 10.58 -34.87
CA VAL A 15 -18.68 9.45 -35.04
C VAL A 15 -18.04 8.31 -35.82
N ARG A 16 -17.28 8.61 -36.90
CA ARG A 16 -16.52 7.60 -37.63
C ARG A 16 -15.46 6.93 -36.77
N TYR A 17 -14.75 7.70 -35.94
CA TYR A 17 -13.78 7.15 -35.00
C TYR A 17 -14.44 6.24 -33.94
N LEU A 18 -15.60 6.62 -33.41
CA LEU A 18 -16.34 5.85 -32.40
C LEU A 18 -16.99 4.57 -32.98
N LEU A 19 -17.61 4.65 -34.15
CA LEU A 19 -18.47 3.59 -34.68
C LEU A 19 -17.90 2.87 -35.92
N GLY A 20 -16.68 3.24 -36.34
CA GLY A 20 -15.96 2.63 -37.47
C GLY A 20 -15.02 1.50 -37.07
N LYS A 21 -15.19 0.94 -35.87
CA LYS A 21 -14.43 -0.22 -35.40
C LYS A 21 -14.90 -1.49 -36.13
N GLU A 22 -14.08 -2.55 -36.08
CA GLU A 22 -14.46 -3.87 -36.59
C GLU A 22 -15.82 -4.33 -35.99
N PRO A 23 -16.61 -5.12 -36.74
CA PRO A 23 -17.87 -5.66 -36.24
C PRO A 23 -17.68 -6.34 -34.87
N GLY A 24 -18.53 -5.99 -33.89
CA GLY A 24 -18.43 -6.51 -32.53
C GLY A 24 -17.36 -5.86 -31.65
N LYS A 25 -16.72 -4.77 -32.07
CA LYS A 25 -15.74 -4.03 -31.26
C LYS A 25 -16.22 -2.70 -30.67
N ALA A 26 -17.43 -2.26 -31.03
CA ALA A 26 -18.03 -1.04 -30.51
C ALA A 26 -19.52 -1.25 -30.19
N TYR A 27 -19.95 -0.81 -29.01
CA TYR A 27 -21.31 -0.97 -28.51
C TYR A 27 -21.82 0.34 -27.93
N ILE A 28 -22.94 0.85 -28.46
CA ILE A 28 -23.61 2.03 -27.89
C ILE A 28 -24.27 1.61 -26.58
N LEU A 29 -23.88 2.25 -25.48
CA LEU A 29 -24.46 1.99 -24.16
C LEU A 29 -25.68 2.87 -23.91
N THR A 30 -25.62 4.13 -24.34
CA THR A 30 -26.71 5.11 -24.16
C THR A 30 -26.48 6.34 -25.03
N SER A 31 -27.52 7.14 -25.23
CA SER A 31 -27.47 8.42 -25.94
C SER A 31 -28.61 9.33 -25.51
N ASP A 32 -28.46 10.63 -25.72
CA ASP A 32 -29.52 11.62 -25.56
C ASP A 32 -29.50 12.64 -26.71
N GLY A 33 -30.70 13.02 -27.17
CA GLY A 33 -30.90 14.05 -28.18
C GLY A 33 -30.34 13.73 -29.58
N VAL A 34 -30.04 12.46 -29.88
CA VAL A 34 -29.48 12.04 -31.18
C VAL A 34 -30.20 10.85 -31.80
N ALA A 35 -30.30 10.84 -33.13
CA ALA A 35 -30.94 9.76 -33.87
C ALA A 35 -29.94 8.63 -34.19
N LEU A 36 -30.25 7.40 -33.78
CA LEU A 36 -29.39 6.22 -33.98
C LEU A 36 -29.72 5.41 -35.24
N THR A 37 -30.64 5.88 -36.09
CA THR A 37 -31.11 5.16 -37.28
C THR A 37 -30.03 4.98 -38.35
N SER A 38 -29.09 5.93 -38.46
CA SER A 38 -27.92 5.83 -39.32
C SER A 38 -26.78 6.71 -38.80
N ARG A 39 -25.55 6.48 -39.27
CA ARG A 39 -24.41 7.35 -38.94
C ARG A 39 -24.65 8.78 -39.42
N GLN A 40 -25.27 8.95 -40.59
CA GLN A 40 -25.62 10.25 -41.15
C GLN A 40 -26.66 10.96 -40.29
N ALA A 41 -27.71 10.27 -39.83
CA ALA A 41 -28.72 10.83 -38.93
C ALA A 41 -28.11 11.26 -37.59
N LEU A 42 -27.25 10.42 -37.00
CA LEU A 42 -26.53 10.71 -35.77
C LEU A 42 -25.65 11.97 -35.90
N ILE A 43 -24.87 12.05 -36.98
CA ILE A 43 -24.07 13.25 -37.28
C ILE A 43 -24.99 14.45 -37.45
N GLY A 44 -26.07 14.31 -38.21
CA GLY A 44 -27.08 15.35 -38.44
C GLY A 44 -27.67 15.89 -37.14
N SER A 45 -27.98 15.03 -36.17
CA SER A 45 -28.48 15.45 -34.85
C SER A 45 -27.47 16.33 -34.12
N PHE A 46 -26.20 15.93 -34.04
CA PHE A 46 -25.16 16.76 -33.41
C PHE A 46 -24.91 18.08 -34.16
N GLU A 47 -24.88 18.00 -35.48
CA GLU A 47 -24.69 19.15 -36.36
C GLU A 47 -25.84 20.17 -36.26
N PHE A 48 -27.07 19.70 -35.98
CA PHE A 48 -28.23 20.57 -35.75
C PHE A 48 -28.03 21.45 -34.51
N GLN A 49 -27.71 20.86 -33.36
CA GLN A 49 -27.57 21.63 -32.11
C GLN A 49 -26.41 22.62 -32.16
N ARG A 50 -25.27 22.26 -32.80
CA ARG A 50 -24.13 23.19 -32.85
C ARG A 50 -24.44 24.49 -33.63
N ARG A 51 -25.44 24.49 -34.52
CA ARG A 51 -25.81 25.68 -35.32
C ARG A 51 -26.34 26.82 -34.45
N ALA A 52 -26.76 26.54 -33.22
CA ALA A 52 -27.12 27.58 -32.25
C ALA A 52 -25.92 28.47 -31.86
N ARG A 53 -24.68 28.01 -32.08
CA ARG A 53 -23.44 28.76 -31.79
C ARG A 53 -22.43 28.63 -32.94
N PRO A 54 -22.69 29.28 -34.09
CA PRO A 54 -21.84 29.17 -35.27
C PRO A 54 -20.46 29.80 -35.08
N ASP A 55 -20.31 30.67 -34.08
CA ASP A 55 -19.06 31.32 -33.67
C ASP A 55 -18.06 30.35 -32.99
N VAL A 56 -18.54 29.21 -32.49
CA VAL A 56 -17.71 28.26 -31.74
C VAL A 56 -17.10 27.26 -32.70
N GLU A 57 -15.78 27.29 -32.84
CA GLU A 57 -15.05 26.41 -33.77
C GLU A 57 -14.92 24.96 -33.23
N ARG A 58 -14.64 24.81 -31.94
CA ARG A 58 -14.44 23.51 -31.29
C ARG A 58 -15.67 23.09 -30.51
N VAL A 59 -16.69 22.62 -31.21
CA VAL A 59 -17.99 22.22 -30.65
C VAL A 59 -18.04 20.78 -30.13
N VAL A 60 -17.10 19.93 -30.55
CA VAL A 60 -17.11 18.51 -30.19
C VAL A 60 -16.37 18.31 -28.88
N GLY A 61 -17.04 17.70 -27.90
CA GLY A 61 -16.41 17.15 -26.71
C GLY A 61 -16.27 15.64 -26.82
N HIS A 62 -15.07 15.11 -26.70
CA HIS A 62 -14.79 13.67 -26.70
C HIS A 62 -13.97 13.29 -25.47
N ILE A 63 -14.46 12.31 -24.71
CA ILE A 63 -13.80 11.83 -23.51
C ILE A 63 -13.66 10.32 -23.62
N SER A 64 -12.46 9.80 -23.43
CA SER A 64 -12.25 8.37 -23.22
C SER A 64 -12.01 8.09 -21.74
N LEU A 65 -12.82 7.22 -21.15
CA LEU A 65 -12.60 6.69 -19.80
C LEU A 65 -12.03 5.28 -19.92
N SER A 66 -10.79 5.10 -19.49
CA SER A 66 -10.09 3.82 -19.51
C SER A 66 -9.95 3.25 -18.11
N PHE A 67 -10.20 1.96 -17.95
CA PHE A 67 -10.17 1.24 -16.67
C PHE A 67 -8.93 0.34 -16.59
N HIS A 68 -8.57 -0.06 -15.37
CA HIS A 68 -7.41 -0.94 -15.18
C HIS A 68 -7.75 -2.34 -15.71
N PRO A 69 -6.79 -3.12 -16.27
CA PRO A 69 -7.05 -4.50 -16.69
C PRO A 69 -7.62 -5.36 -15.56
N ASP A 70 -7.12 -5.20 -14.34
CA ASP A 70 -7.63 -5.94 -13.16
C ASP A 70 -9.10 -5.62 -12.83
N ASP A 71 -9.62 -4.49 -13.31
CA ASP A 71 -11.04 -4.15 -13.14
C ASP A 71 -11.92 -4.83 -14.22
N ASP A 72 -11.35 -5.39 -15.30
CA ASP A 72 -12.09 -5.94 -16.44
C ASP A 72 -13.19 -6.97 -16.08
N PRO A 73 -12.94 -7.95 -15.19
CA PRO A 73 -13.95 -8.94 -14.83
C PRO A 73 -15.23 -8.35 -14.23
N ARG A 74 -15.15 -7.15 -13.63
CA ARG A 74 -16.29 -6.45 -13.05
C ARG A 74 -16.84 -5.32 -13.94
N MET A 75 -16.22 -5.01 -15.07
CA MET A 75 -16.65 -3.95 -16.00
C MET A 75 -17.85 -4.38 -16.87
N SER A 76 -19.00 -4.56 -16.22
CA SER A 76 -20.28 -4.77 -16.90
C SER A 76 -20.73 -3.49 -17.64
N ASN A 77 -21.59 -3.65 -18.66
CA ASN A 77 -22.16 -2.50 -19.38
C ASN A 77 -22.91 -1.54 -18.44
N GLN A 78 -23.60 -2.09 -17.44
CA GLN A 78 -24.32 -1.30 -16.43
C GLN A 78 -23.34 -0.47 -15.59
N LEU A 79 -22.28 -1.08 -15.06
CA LEU A 79 -21.30 -0.35 -14.26
C LEU A 79 -20.58 0.73 -15.07
N MET A 80 -20.23 0.44 -16.32
CA MET A 80 -19.64 1.42 -17.24
C MET A 80 -20.59 2.59 -17.52
N LEU A 81 -21.88 2.31 -17.69
CA LEU A 81 -22.92 3.32 -17.89
C LEU A 81 -23.09 4.20 -16.65
N ASP A 82 -23.13 3.61 -15.46
CA ASP A 82 -23.28 4.35 -14.19
C ASP A 82 -22.07 5.27 -13.96
N LEU A 83 -20.85 4.76 -14.16
CA LEU A 83 -19.62 5.54 -14.09
C LEU A 83 -19.60 6.68 -15.12
N ALA A 84 -20.06 6.44 -16.35
CA ALA A 84 -20.13 7.47 -17.38
C ALA A 84 -21.14 8.58 -17.02
N ARG A 85 -22.33 8.21 -16.52
CA ARG A 85 -23.37 9.16 -16.09
C ARG A 85 -22.88 10.03 -14.94
N GLU A 86 -22.32 9.43 -13.92
CA GLU A 86 -21.82 10.18 -12.78
C GLU A 86 -20.62 11.06 -13.14
N TYR A 87 -19.71 10.55 -13.98
CA TYR A 87 -18.62 11.35 -14.52
C TYR A 87 -19.14 12.58 -15.29
N MET A 88 -20.12 12.42 -16.19
CA MET A 88 -20.72 13.54 -16.93
C MET A 88 -21.36 14.55 -15.97
N GLN A 89 -22.11 14.09 -14.98
CA GLN A 89 -22.74 14.96 -13.98
C GLN A 89 -21.69 15.80 -13.23
N ARG A 90 -20.62 15.17 -12.70
CA ARG A 90 -19.54 15.87 -11.97
C ARG A 90 -18.70 16.78 -12.85
N MET A 91 -18.57 16.46 -14.14
CA MET A 91 -17.94 17.31 -15.15
C MET A 91 -18.87 18.42 -15.66
N GLU A 92 -20.12 18.47 -15.19
CA GLU A 92 -21.16 19.40 -15.63
C GLU A 92 -21.47 19.29 -17.14
N ILE A 93 -21.31 18.09 -17.70
CA ILE A 93 -21.71 17.75 -19.08
C ILE A 93 -23.19 17.33 -19.01
N THR A 94 -24.07 18.32 -18.96
CA THR A 94 -25.51 18.12 -18.74
C THR A 94 -26.32 18.96 -19.73
N GLY A 95 -27.60 18.66 -19.94
CA GLY A 95 -28.44 19.45 -20.84
C GLY A 95 -27.85 19.62 -22.24
N THR A 96 -27.22 18.56 -22.76
CA THR A 96 -26.60 18.54 -24.08
C THR A 96 -26.72 17.16 -24.69
N GLN A 97 -26.65 17.09 -26.02
CA GLN A 97 -26.61 15.85 -26.76
C GLN A 97 -25.36 15.05 -26.40
N TYR A 98 -25.52 13.74 -26.26
CA TYR A 98 -24.38 12.86 -26.05
C TYR A 98 -24.61 11.43 -26.58
N LEU A 99 -23.50 10.71 -26.72
CA LEU A 99 -23.43 9.30 -27.08
C LEU A 99 -22.33 8.64 -26.26
N VAL A 100 -22.68 7.55 -25.57
CA VAL A 100 -21.72 6.73 -24.82
C VAL A 100 -21.51 5.41 -25.55
N VAL A 101 -20.26 5.08 -25.86
CA VAL A 101 -19.87 3.89 -26.62
C VAL A 101 -18.80 3.12 -25.86
N ARG A 102 -19.02 1.83 -25.59
CA ARG A 102 -17.98 0.91 -25.12
C ARG A 102 -17.18 0.38 -26.30
N HIS A 103 -15.86 0.33 -26.15
CA HIS A 103 -14.95 -0.33 -27.10
C HIS A 103 -14.32 -1.58 -26.46
N THR A 104 -14.09 -2.61 -27.27
CA THR A 104 -13.48 -3.91 -26.85
C THR A 104 -12.27 -4.27 -27.73
N ASP A 105 -11.67 -3.28 -28.38
CA ASP A 105 -10.54 -3.40 -29.29
C ASP A 105 -9.16 -3.35 -28.59
N THR A 106 -9.12 -3.07 -27.28
CA THR A 106 -7.87 -3.06 -26.51
C THR A 106 -7.97 -3.92 -25.25
N LYS A 107 -6.81 -4.28 -24.68
CA LYS A 107 -6.71 -5.00 -23.39
C LYS A 107 -7.28 -4.22 -22.20
N HIS A 108 -7.43 -2.91 -22.33
CA HIS A 108 -8.00 -2.08 -21.27
C HIS A 108 -9.49 -1.90 -21.52
N PRO A 109 -10.37 -2.26 -20.58
CA PRO A 109 -11.78 -1.91 -20.69
C PRO A 109 -11.89 -0.39 -20.76
N HIS A 110 -12.62 0.12 -21.75
CA HIS A 110 -12.79 1.56 -21.89
C HIS A 110 -14.10 1.90 -22.61
N LEU A 111 -14.55 3.12 -22.36
CA LEU A 111 -15.70 3.72 -23.03
C LEU A 111 -15.35 5.12 -23.51
N HIS A 112 -16.14 5.59 -24.46
CA HIS A 112 -16.07 6.92 -25.03
C HIS A 112 -17.38 7.65 -24.79
N ILE A 113 -17.27 8.91 -24.39
CA ILE A 113 -18.36 9.86 -24.26
C ILE A 113 -18.13 10.91 -25.34
N LEU A 114 -19.03 10.96 -26.32
CA LEU A 114 -19.09 12.03 -27.31
C LEU A 114 -20.25 12.94 -26.94
N TYR A 115 -20.03 14.25 -26.85
CA TYR A 115 -21.08 15.20 -26.50
C TYR A 115 -20.92 16.51 -27.25
N ASN A 116 -22.00 17.27 -27.33
CA ASN A 116 -21.97 18.62 -27.86
C ASN A 116 -21.58 19.62 -26.77
N ARG A 117 -20.57 20.45 -27.04
CA ARG A 117 -20.21 21.53 -26.11
C ARG A 117 -21.25 22.64 -26.08
N VAL A 118 -22.09 22.73 -27.11
CA VAL A 118 -23.26 23.61 -27.14
C VAL A 118 -24.43 22.87 -26.50
N ARG A 119 -24.89 23.35 -25.34
CA ARG A 119 -26.05 22.84 -24.62
C ARG A 119 -27.34 23.17 -25.34
N TYR A 120 -28.44 22.53 -24.96
CA TYR A 120 -29.78 22.78 -25.49
C TYR A 120 -30.22 24.24 -25.31
N ASP A 121 -29.81 24.88 -24.22
CA ASP A 121 -30.06 26.30 -23.91
C ASP A 121 -29.10 27.27 -24.63
N THR A 122 -28.31 26.77 -25.59
CA THR A 122 -27.29 27.51 -26.38
C THR A 122 -26.05 27.98 -25.61
N THR A 123 -25.98 27.70 -24.30
CA THR A 123 -24.77 27.94 -23.50
C THR A 123 -23.69 26.90 -23.78
N LEU A 124 -22.47 27.15 -23.32
CA LEU A 124 -21.36 26.23 -23.48
C LEU A 124 -21.13 25.38 -22.24
N VAL A 125 -20.76 24.12 -22.45
CA VAL A 125 -20.21 23.26 -21.39
C VAL A 125 -18.91 23.91 -20.88
N PRO A 126 -18.76 24.12 -19.56
CA PRO A 126 -17.59 24.76 -18.97
C PRO A 126 -16.30 24.01 -19.27
N ASP A 127 -15.28 24.72 -19.77
CA ASP A 127 -13.95 24.19 -20.06
C ASP A 127 -12.87 24.64 -19.05
N ARG A 128 -13.24 25.51 -18.11
CA ARG A 128 -12.31 26.03 -17.09
C ARG A 128 -11.74 24.88 -16.26
N ASN A 129 -10.41 24.77 -16.29
CA ASN A 129 -9.66 23.76 -15.54
C ASN A 129 -10.14 22.32 -15.82
N GLU A 130 -10.71 22.04 -17.00
CA GLU A 130 -11.33 20.74 -17.32
C GLU A 130 -10.39 19.55 -17.06
N ARG A 131 -9.08 19.69 -17.33
CA ARG A 131 -8.09 18.63 -17.11
C ARG A 131 -7.88 18.35 -15.62
N LEU A 132 -7.84 19.41 -14.80
CA LEU A 132 -7.69 19.29 -13.34
C LEU A 132 -8.96 18.69 -12.72
N ARG A 133 -10.14 19.15 -13.16
CA ARG A 133 -11.44 18.61 -12.75
C ARG A 133 -11.55 17.13 -13.10
N ASN A 134 -11.24 16.75 -14.34
CA ASN A 134 -11.23 15.36 -14.79
C ASN A 134 -10.28 14.49 -13.95
N MET A 135 -9.04 14.93 -13.70
CA MET A 135 -8.11 14.16 -12.85
C MET A 135 -8.66 13.95 -11.43
N ARG A 136 -9.26 14.99 -10.84
CA ARG A 136 -9.87 14.93 -9.52
C ARG A 136 -11.08 13.99 -9.50
N ILE A 137 -12.01 14.17 -10.42
CA ILE A 137 -13.25 13.37 -10.53
C ILE A 137 -12.92 11.90 -10.82
N CYS A 138 -12.01 11.62 -11.75
CA CYS A 138 -11.57 10.25 -11.99
C CYS A 138 -10.96 9.62 -10.75
N ARG A 139 -10.21 10.38 -9.93
CA ARG A 139 -9.66 9.88 -8.68
C ARG A 139 -10.76 9.59 -7.66
N GLU A 140 -11.71 10.50 -7.47
CA GLU A 140 -12.84 10.36 -6.54
C GLU A 140 -13.69 9.13 -6.91
N LEU A 141 -14.10 9.02 -8.18
CA LEU A 141 -14.86 7.86 -8.67
C LEU A 141 -14.11 6.55 -8.52
N LYS A 142 -12.77 6.53 -8.70
CA LYS A 142 -11.99 5.33 -8.39
C LYS A 142 -12.07 4.93 -6.92
N GLN A 143 -12.04 5.90 -6.00
CA GLN A 143 -12.12 5.61 -4.56
C GLN A 143 -13.51 5.08 -4.21
N GLU A 144 -14.56 5.73 -4.67
CA GLU A 144 -15.95 5.41 -4.33
C GLU A 144 -16.39 4.05 -4.88
N TYR A 145 -16.02 3.74 -6.12
CA TYR A 145 -16.35 2.45 -6.75
C TYR A 145 -15.34 1.34 -6.44
N GLY A 146 -14.32 1.62 -5.63
CA GLY A 146 -13.25 0.68 -5.30
C GLY A 146 -12.53 0.17 -6.55
N LEU A 147 -12.25 1.04 -7.52
CA LEU A 147 -11.54 0.70 -8.74
C LEU A 147 -10.03 0.71 -8.53
N THR A 148 -9.32 -0.11 -9.28
CA THR A 148 -7.89 -0.33 -9.12
C THR A 148 -7.09 0.96 -9.34
N PHE A 149 -6.30 1.33 -8.33
CA PHE A 149 -5.28 2.37 -8.45
C PHE A 149 -4.12 1.84 -9.27
N SER A 150 -3.81 2.51 -10.38
CA SER A 150 -2.58 2.24 -11.11
C SER A 150 -1.44 2.41 -10.12
N ARG A 151 -0.71 1.33 -9.86
CA ARG A 151 0.58 1.40 -9.16
C ARG A 151 1.45 2.37 -9.98
N GLY A 152 2.26 3.20 -9.32
CA GLY A 152 2.85 4.42 -9.91
C GLY A 152 3.67 4.21 -11.19
N LYS A 153 4.47 5.21 -11.60
CA LYS A 153 5.34 5.15 -12.81
C LYS A 153 6.30 3.92 -12.91
N GLU A 154 6.30 3.07 -11.90
CA GLU A 154 7.06 1.84 -11.73
C GLU A 154 6.50 0.66 -12.54
N GLN A 155 5.24 0.70 -12.98
CA GLN A 155 4.62 -0.32 -13.85
C GLN A 155 4.11 0.29 -15.16
N VAL A 156 4.88 1.19 -15.77
CA VAL A 156 4.62 1.61 -17.15
C VAL A 156 5.15 0.51 -18.08
N ALA A 157 4.33 0.04 -19.01
CA ALA A 157 4.81 -0.78 -20.11
C ALA A 157 5.73 0.07 -20.99
N THR A 158 7.03 0.08 -20.67
CA THR A 158 8.08 0.86 -21.33
C THR A 158 8.15 0.59 -22.83
N GLU A 159 7.74 -0.61 -23.25
CA GLU A 159 7.60 -1.05 -24.64
C GLU A 159 6.61 -0.20 -25.47
N ARG A 160 5.67 0.49 -24.82
CA ARG A 160 4.65 1.34 -25.48
C ARG A 160 4.99 2.83 -25.46
N LEU A 161 6.12 3.22 -24.86
CA LEU A 161 6.57 4.60 -24.86
C LEU A 161 7.36 4.87 -26.14
N HIS A 162 6.96 5.88 -26.91
CA HIS A 162 7.65 6.29 -28.13
C HIS A 162 8.20 7.71 -28.01
N GLY A 163 9.37 7.94 -28.61
CA GLY A 163 9.99 9.26 -28.72
C GLY A 163 10.46 9.85 -27.38
N PRO A 164 10.32 11.17 -27.16
CA PRO A 164 10.83 11.87 -25.98
C PRO A 164 10.33 11.30 -24.64
N GLU A 165 9.18 10.65 -24.63
CA GLU A 165 8.58 10.08 -23.42
C GLU A 165 9.35 8.85 -22.91
N GLN A 166 9.93 8.05 -23.82
CA GLN A 166 10.78 6.91 -23.47
C GLN A 166 12.08 7.40 -22.82
N LEU A 167 12.70 8.44 -23.38
CA LEU A 167 13.91 9.06 -22.83
C LEU A 167 13.67 9.66 -21.45
N ARG A 168 12.51 10.34 -21.28
CA ARG A 168 12.08 10.85 -19.98
C ARG A 168 11.93 9.76 -18.93
N HIS A 169 11.39 8.60 -19.32
CA HIS A 169 11.25 7.45 -18.42
C HIS A 169 12.60 6.80 -18.10
N ARG A 170 13.54 6.70 -19.04
CA ARG A 170 14.92 6.26 -18.77
C ARG A 170 15.61 7.15 -17.73
N ILE A 171 15.51 8.48 -17.89
CA ILE A 171 16.04 9.43 -16.89
C ILE A 171 15.37 9.21 -15.52
N TYR A 172 14.06 8.94 -15.48
CA TYR A 172 13.36 8.62 -14.25
C TYR A 172 13.93 7.37 -13.56
N ASP A 173 14.21 6.31 -14.31
CA ASP A 173 14.75 5.07 -13.75
C ASP A 173 16.17 5.24 -13.23
N HIS A 174 17.05 5.92 -13.97
CA HIS A 174 18.40 6.23 -13.50
C HIS A 174 18.39 7.07 -12.23
N LEU A 175 17.54 8.10 -12.16
CA LEU A 175 17.39 8.90 -10.94
C LEU A 175 16.83 8.06 -9.79
N ARG A 176 15.87 7.16 -10.05
CA ARG A 176 15.30 6.29 -9.01
C ARG A 176 16.35 5.33 -8.43
N GLU A 177 17.20 4.78 -9.28
CA GLU A 177 18.26 3.84 -8.91
C GLU A 177 19.39 4.52 -8.13
N LEU A 178 19.82 5.71 -8.57
CA LEU A 178 20.99 6.40 -8.00
C LEU A 178 20.68 7.23 -6.75
N LEU A 179 19.49 7.81 -6.67
CA LEU A 179 19.16 8.77 -5.63
C LEU A 179 19.20 8.22 -4.19
N PRO A 180 18.94 6.94 -3.88
CA PRO A 180 19.09 6.39 -2.54
C PRO A 180 20.51 6.50 -1.96
N ASP A 181 21.54 6.36 -2.80
CA ASP A 181 22.94 6.26 -2.37
C ASP A 181 23.75 7.55 -2.60
N CYS A 182 23.18 8.52 -3.32
CA CYS A 182 23.86 9.78 -3.59
C CYS A 182 23.83 10.74 -2.39
N THR A 183 25.01 11.20 -1.96
CA THR A 183 25.19 12.17 -0.86
C THR A 183 25.68 13.54 -1.31
N SER A 184 25.91 13.74 -2.60
CA SER A 184 26.19 15.06 -3.18
C SER A 184 25.65 15.20 -4.61
N TRP A 185 25.40 16.44 -5.03
CA TRP A 185 25.01 16.77 -6.40
C TRP A 185 26.10 16.42 -7.42
N THR A 186 27.37 16.60 -7.05
CA THR A 186 28.51 16.26 -7.90
C THR A 186 28.60 14.75 -8.12
N ALA A 187 28.38 13.94 -7.07
CA ALA A 187 28.30 12.48 -7.20
C ALA A 187 27.13 12.06 -8.11
N LEU A 188 25.94 12.63 -7.89
CA LEU A 188 24.76 12.34 -8.72
C LEU A 188 25.00 12.70 -10.20
N ALA A 189 25.54 13.89 -10.47
CA ALA A 189 25.84 14.32 -11.84
C ALA A 189 26.89 13.41 -12.51
N LYS A 190 27.91 12.96 -11.76
CA LYS A 190 28.92 12.02 -12.25
C LYS A 190 28.33 10.66 -12.61
N GLU A 191 27.49 10.10 -11.74
CA GLU A 191 26.84 8.80 -11.99
C GLU A 191 25.80 8.86 -13.11
N LEU A 192 25.15 10.01 -13.30
CA LEU A 192 24.27 10.26 -14.45
C LEU A 192 25.05 10.43 -15.75
N ALA A 193 26.20 11.11 -15.71
CA ALA A 193 27.07 11.28 -16.87
C ALA A 193 27.59 9.93 -17.41
N LYS A 194 27.90 8.97 -16.52
CA LYS A 194 28.23 7.58 -16.90
C LYS A 194 27.11 6.86 -17.66
N ARG A 195 25.86 7.29 -17.44
CA ARG A 195 24.67 6.79 -18.13
C ARG A 195 24.24 7.71 -19.29
N HIS A 196 25.15 8.56 -19.78
CA HIS A 196 24.92 9.53 -20.86
C HIS A 196 23.83 10.57 -20.59
N VAL A 197 23.52 10.84 -19.31
CA VAL A 197 22.60 11.89 -18.89
C VAL A 197 23.39 13.11 -18.42
N ALA A 198 23.42 14.17 -19.24
CA ALA A 198 24.05 15.44 -18.86
C ALA A 198 23.13 16.21 -17.90
N THR A 199 23.72 16.76 -16.83
CA THR A 199 22.99 17.53 -15.81
C THR A 199 23.40 19.01 -15.91
N THR A 200 22.43 19.92 -15.97
CA THR A 200 22.67 21.37 -16.02
C THR A 200 21.81 22.10 -15.00
N PHE A 201 22.41 23.01 -14.24
CA PHE A 201 21.69 23.85 -13.28
C PHE A 201 21.16 25.10 -13.97
N VAL A 202 19.89 25.42 -13.71
CA VAL A 202 19.21 26.60 -14.26
C VAL A 202 19.14 27.65 -13.17
N HIS A 203 19.77 28.79 -13.41
CA HIS A 203 19.84 29.91 -12.47
C HIS A 203 18.75 30.94 -12.74
N ARG A 204 18.35 31.69 -11.71
CA ARG A 204 17.30 32.71 -11.81
C ARG A 204 17.69 33.78 -12.84
N GLY A 205 16.87 33.92 -13.89
CA GLY A 205 17.14 34.87 -14.97
C GLY A 205 18.32 34.49 -15.89
N GLY A 206 18.80 33.24 -15.83
CA GLY A 206 19.91 32.75 -16.68
C GLY A 206 21.31 33.20 -16.25
N ASP A 207 21.42 33.89 -15.12
CA ASP A 207 22.66 34.43 -14.60
C ASP A 207 23.33 33.44 -13.64
N PRO A 208 24.53 32.90 -13.95
CA PRO A 208 25.23 31.93 -13.11
C PRO A 208 25.58 32.44 -11.70
N THR A 209 25.58 33.75 -11.50
CA THR A 209 25.85 34.37 -10.18
C THR A 209 24.64 34.36 -9.26
N LYS A 210 23.45 34.05 -9.77
CA LYS A 210 22.20 34.02 -9.01
C LYS A 210 21.84 32.63 -8.51
N GLU A 211 20.87 32.58 -7.60
CA GLU A 211 20.37 31.33 -7.02
C GLU A 211 19.90 30.32 -8.08
N ILE A 212 20.13 29.03 -7.79
CA ILE A 212 19.68 27.93 -8.64
C ILE A 212 18.16 27.82 -8.53
N GLN A 213 17.47 28.03 -9.64
CA GLN A 213 16.02 27.93 -9.75
C GLN A 213 15.57 26.50 -10.10
N GLY A 214 16.42 25.73 -10.77
CA GLY A 214 16.07 24.39 -11.22
C GLY A 214 17.25 23.59 -11.76
N VAL A 215 16.95 22.39 -12.26
CA VAL A 215 17.92 21.50 -12.90
C VAL A 215 17.26 20.83 -14.10
N THR A 216 18.05 20.62 -15.15
CA THR A 216 17.65 19.95 -16.39
C THR A 216 18.55 18.74 -16.64
N PHE A 217 17.97 17.72 -17.25
CA PHE A 217 18.63 16.49 -17.66
C PHE A 217 18.53 16.34 -19.18
N THR A 218 19.65 16.07 -19.82
CA THR A 218 19.74 15.91 -21.27
C THR A 218 20.21 14.51 -21.61
N LEU A 219 19.42 13.78 -22.40
CA LEU A 219 19.74 12.44 -22.89
C LEU A 219 19.43 12.39 -24.39
N GLU A 220 20.39 11.91 -25.19
CA GLU A 220 20.24 11.76 -26.64
C GLU A 220 19.72 13.04 -27.34
N GLY A 221 20.23 14.21 -26.92
CA GLY A 221 19.84 15.52 -27.47
C GLY A 221 18.52 16.09 -26.93
N HIS A 222 17.75 15.33 -26.16
CA HIS A 222 16.50 15.80 -25.56
C HIS A 222 16.71 16.29 -24.13
N THR A 223 16.31 17.55 -23.87
CA THR A 223 16.45 18.19 -22.56
C THR A 223 15.12 18.25 -21.82
N PHE A 224 15.07 17.74 -20.60
CA PHE A 224 13.89 17.76 -19.74
C PHE A 224 14.19 18.51 -18.44
N LYS A 225 13.26 19.37 -18.00
CA LYS A 225 13.32 19.89 -16.62
C LYS A 225 13.14 18.74 -15.66
N ALA A 226 13.88 18.73 -14.55
CA ALA A 226 13.79 17.64 -13.58
C ALA A 226 12.37 17.45 -13.02
N SER A 227 11.63 18.54 -12.83
CA SER A 227 10.21 18.48 -12.44
C SER A 227 9.27 17.91 -13.52
N GLN A 228 9.68 17.93 -14.79
CA GLN A 228 8.95 17.29 -15.90
C GLN A 228 9.21 15.78 -15.94
N VAL A 229 10.40 15.33 -15.53
CA VAL A 229 10.70 13.90 -15.33
C VAL A 229 9.81 13.36 -14.22
N ASP A 230 9.85 14.00 -13.04
CA ASP A 230 8.86 13.80 -11.98
C ASP A 230 8.85 14.97 -11.01
N ARG A 231 7.68 15.29 -10.42
CA ARG A 231 7.61 16.36 -9.41
C ARG A 231 8.50 16.06 -8.21
N LYS A 232 8.76 14.79 -7.86
CA LYS A 232 9.69 14.40 -6.79
C LYS A 232 11.16 14.70 -7.13
N PHE A 233 11.49 14.87 -8.40
CA PHE A 233 12.83 15.20 -8.87
C PHE A 233 13.04 16.70 -9.10
N SER A 234 12.15 17.58 -8.63
CA SER A 234 12.46 19.01 -8.63
C SER A 234 13.76 19.30 -7.85
N TYR A 235 14.54 20.31 -8.26
CA TYR A 235 15.81 20.68 -7.63
C TYR A 235 15.75 20.75 -6.08
N GLY A 236 14.73 21.41 -5.51
CA GLY A 236 14.58 21.51 -4.06
C GLY A 236 14.38 20.15 -3.37
N ARG A 237 13.61 19.25 -3.98
CA ARG A 237 13.38 17.90 -3.44
C ARG A 237 14.59 16.98 -3.60
N LEU A 238 15.29 17.08 -4.74
CA LEU A 238 16.55 16.36 -4.94
C LEU A 238 17.61 16.82 -3.93
N SER A 239 17.76 18.14 -3.74
CA SER A 239 18.69 18.69 -2.75
C SER A 239 18.36 18.24 -1.34
N GLN A 240 17.09 18.28 -0.94
CA GLN A 240 16.64 17.77 0.35
C GLN A 240 16.96 16.28 0.53
N ARG A 241 16.75 15.47 -0.52
CA ARG A 241 17.02 14.03 -0.47
C ARG A 241 18.51 13.73 -0.37
N VAL A 242 19.34 14.41 -1.15
CA VAL A 242 20.80 14.31 -1.08
C VAL A 242 21.31 14.67 0.30
N GLU A 243 20.77 15.74 0.90
CA GLU A 243 21.12 16.16 2.26
C GLU A 243 20.70 15.12 3.31
N GLN A 244 19.49 14.56 3.18
CA GLN A 244 19.02 13.49 4.05
C GLN A 244 19.93 12.26 3.98
N ASN A 245 20.38 11.87 2.78
CA ASN A 245 21.28 10.75 2.60
C ASN A 245 22.65 11.02 3.24
N ARG A 246 23.17 12.24 3.09
CA ARG A 246 24.43 12.69 3.73
C ARG A 246 24.36 12.56 5.25
N LEU A 247 23.29 13.07 5.86
CA LEU A 247 23.07 12.96 7.30
C LEU A 247 22.92 11.51 7.76
N ARG A 248 22.20 10.69 6.99
CA ARG A 248 22.04 9.26 7.27
C ARG A 248 23.38 8.53 7.23
N GLN A 249 24.22 8.81 6.24
CA GLN A 249 25.55 8.20 6.13
C GLN A 249 26.45 8.61 7.30
N ALA A 250 26.46 9.90 7.67
CA ALA A 250 27.19 10.37 8.85
C ALA A 250 26.74 9.68 10.14
N MET A 251 25.43 9.49 10.32
CA MET A 251 24.91 8.79 11.50
C MET A 251 25.28 7.30 11.51
N ILE A 252 25.24 6.63 10.35
CA ILE A 252 25.70 5.23 10.24
C ILE A 252 27.19 5.12 10.60
N GLU A 253 28.00 6.07 10.13
CA GLU A 253 29.43 6.11 10.42
C GLU A 253 29.72 6.38 11.91
N GLN A 254 28.97 7.28 12.54
CA GLN A 254 29.05 7.51 13.99
C GLN A 254 28.68 6.26 14.80
N ILE A 255 27.58 5.58 14.45
CA ILE A 255 27.18 4.33 15.12
C ILE A 255 28.25 3.25 14.92
N ARG A 256 28.81 3.14 13.72
CA ARG A 256 29.89 2.20 13.43
C ARG A 256 31.11 2.47 14.29
N ASN A 257 31.55 3.74 14.37
CA ASN A 257 32.71 4.13 15.16
C ASN A 257 32.48 3.85 16.66
N TYR A 258 31.31 4.22 17.20
CA TYR A 258 30.93 3.90 18.58
C TYR A 258 30.90 2.38 18.84
N THR A 259 30.39 1.60 17.89
CA THR A 259 30.33 0.13 18.03
C THR A 259 31.73 -0.48 18.03
N GLU A 260 32.63 -0.01 17.18
CA GLU A 260 34.04 -0.47 17.16
C GLU A 260 34.79 -0.02 18.43
N GLU A 261 34.52 1.17 18.97
CA GLU A 261 35.10 1.64 20.24
C GLU A 261 34.64 0.80 21.44
N GLN A 262 33.38 0.36 21.47
CA GLN A 262 32.85 -0.47 22.57
C GLN A 262 33.17 -1.96 22.41
N ARG A 263 33.58 -2.40 21.22
CA ARG A 263 33.88 -3.80 20.90
C ARG A 263 34.90 -4.47 21.84
N PRO A 264 36.01 -3.83 22.25
CA PRO A 264 36.98 -4.42 23.17
C PRO A 264 36.38 -4.62 24.57
N GLN A 265 35.56 -3.66 25.03
CA GLN A 265 34.95 -3.69 26.35
C GLN A 265 33.87 -4.77 26.44
N VAL A 266 33.03 -4.91 25.41
CA VAL A 266 32.05 -6.01 25.31
C VAL A 266 32.75 -7.36 25.20
N ALA A 267 33.84 -7.46 24.42
CA ALA A 267 34.63 -8.69 24.32
C ALA A 267 35.24 -9.10 25.68
N ALA A 268 35.74 -8.14 26.45
CA ALA A 268 36.27 -8.37 27.79
C ALA A 268 35.20 -8.85 28.78
N ILE A 269 33.99 -8.26 28.75
CA ILE A 269 32.85 -8.71 29.56
C ILE A 269 32.45 -10.13 29.17
N LEU A 270 32.34 -10.42 27.87
CA LEU A 270 32.02 -11.76 27.39
C LEU A 270 33.06 -12.81 27.78
N GLN A 271 34.35 -12.44 27.81
CA GLN A 271 35.42 -13.32 28.31
C GLN A 271 35.26 -13.59 29.81
N LYS A 272 34.99 -12.56 30.62
CA LYS A 272 34.73 -12.70 32.06
C LYS A 272 33.52 -13.60 32.33
N LEU A 273 32.41 -13.37 31.63
CA LEU A 273 31.20 -14.20 31.75
C LEU A 273 31.45 -15.65 31.33
N LYS A 274 32.26 -15.89 30.28
CA LYS A 274 32.68 -17.25 29.88
C LYS A 274 33.54 -17.91 30.95
N ALA A 275 34.47 -17.19 31.56
CA ALA A 275 35.32 -17.70 32.63
C ALA A 275 34.53 -18.00 33.92
N GLU A 276 33.57 -17.15 34.28
CA GLU A 276 32.66 -17.38 35.40
C GLU A 276 31.73 -18.58 35.15
N LYS A 277 31.23 -18.75 33.92
CA LYS A 277 30.44 -19.91 33.52
C LYS A 277 31.24 -21.22 33.55
N GLN A 278 32.56 -21.17 33.30
CA GLN A 278 33.46 -22.33 33.45
C GLN A 278 33.85 -22.60 34.91
N ARG A 279 33.80 -21.57 35.79
CA ARG A 279 34.05 -21.71 37.24
C ARG A 279 32.81 -22.10 38.05
N SER A 280 31.62 -22.01 37.46
CA SER A 280 30.38 -22.46 38.06
C SER A 280 30.22 -23.97 37.81
N PRO A 281 30.12 -24.84 38.83
CA PRO A 281 29.79 -26.24 38.58
C PRO A 281 28.41 -26.33 37.92
N GLU A 282 28.25 -27.20 36.91
CA GLU A 282 26.93 -27.53 36.36
C GLU A 282 25.98 -27.84 37.54
N PRO A 283 24.76 -27.26 37.60
CA PRO A 283 23.83 -27.61 38.65
C PRO A 283 23.61 -29.14 38.60
N PRO A 284 23.51 -29.82 39.74
CA PRO A 284 23.35 -31.27 39.76
C PRO A 284 22.12 -31.60 38.90
N ARG A 285 22.34 -32.33 37.80
CA ARG A 285 21.26 -32.88 36.99
C ARG A 285 20.49 -33.84 37.88
N ARG A 286 19.44 -33.34 38.54
CA ARG A 286 18.48 -34.20 39.21
C ARG A 286 17.88 -35.06 38.11
N ASN A 287 18.17 -36.36 38.13
CA ASN A 287 17.50 -37.33 37.28
C ASN A 287 16.01 -37.24 37.60
N LEU A 288 15.26 -36.48 36.80
CA LEU A 288 13.82 -36.35 36.95
C LEU A 288 13.22 -37.73 36.76
N SER A 289 12.55 -38.23 37.80
CA SER A 289 11.87 -39.52 37.78
C SER A 289 10.39 -39.31 38.03
N ILE A 290 9.55 -39.93 37.20
CA ILE A 290 8.10 -39.93 37.37
C ILE A 290 7.66 -41.37 37.60
N ALA A 291 6.85 -41.60 38.64
CA ALA A 291 6.42 -42.93 39.07
C ALA A 291 7.57 -43.95 39.25
N GLY A 292 8.71 -43.48 39.79
CA GLY A 292 9.90 -44.31 40.04
C GLY A 292 10.74 -44.64 38.80
N LYS A 293 10.38 -44.15 37.61
CA LYS A 293 11.16 -44.32 36.38
C LYS A 293 11.91 -43.04 36.01
N PRO A 294 13.22 -43.11 35.74
CA PRO A 294 13.97 -41.95 35.24
C PRO A 294 13.46 -41.57 33.84
N LEU A 295 13.28 -40.28 33.60
CA LEU A 295 12.92 -39.75 32.29
C LEU A 295 14.15 -39.66 31.38
N THR A 296 13.95 -39.94 30.08
CA THR A 296 14.97 -39.70 29.06
C THR A 296 15.14 -38.19 28.82
N LYS A 297 16.28 -37.81 28.20
CA LYS A 297 16.54 -36.42 27.82
C LYS A 297 15.43 -35.86 26.90
N GLU A 298 14.97 -36.67 25.95
CA GLU A 298 13.88 -36.32 25.03
C GLU A 298 12.55 -36.12 25.78
N GLN A 299 12.23 -36.98 26.75
CA GLN A 299 11.02 -36.82 27.56
C GLN A 299 11.04 -35.54 28.40
N VAL A 300 12.20 -35.18 28.96
CA VAL A 300 12.38 -33.92 29.69
C VAL A 300 12.22 -32.71 28.77
N GLU A 301 12.72 -32.78 27.54
CA GLU A 301 12.59 -31.70 26.55
C GLU A 301 11.13 -31.54 26.08
N MET A 302 10.44 -32.65 25.78
CA MET A 302 9.01 -32.65 25.49
C MET A 302 8.18 -32.00 26.60
N LEU A 303 8.46 -32.34 27.87
CA LEU A 303 7.79 -31.72 29.01
C LEU A 303 8.06 -30.22 29.13
N ARG A 304 9.27 -29.76 28.81
CA ARG A 304 9.62 -28.32 28.79
C ARG A 304 8.91 -27.57 27.68
N ASP A 305 8.74 -28.20 26.52
CA ASP A 305 7.97 -27.66 25.41
C ASP A 305 6.45 -27.74 25.64
N GLY A 306 6.04 -28.28 26.79
CA GLY A 306 4.65 -28.38 27.20
C GLY A 306 3.90 -29.50 26.48
N GLU A 307 4.60 -30.51 25.95
CA GLU A 307 4.02 -31.72 25.38
C GLU A 307 3.85 -32.82 26.46
N PRO A 308 2.71 -33.56 26.47
CA PRO A 308 2.56 -34.69 27.36
C PRO A 308 3.46 -35.85 26.95
N ILE A 309 4.04 -36.51 27.93
CA ILE A 309 4.70 -37.80 27.77
C ILE A 309 3.80 -38.91 28.29
N PHE A 310 3.72 -40.05 27.61
CA PHE A 310 3.02 -41.21 28.15
C PHE A 310 3.96 -42.02 29.03
N VAL A 311 3.56 -42.27 30.27
CA VAL A 311 4.35 -43.06 31.23
C VAL A 311 3.59 -44.32 31.62
N ARG A 312 4.21 -45.49 31.40
CA ARG A 312 3.70 -46.79 31.87
C ARG A 312 4.37 -47.17 33.19
N GLY A 313 3.60 -47.14 34.28
CA GLY A 313 4.02 -47.60 35.61
C GLY A 313 3.44 -48.98 35.97
N THR A 314 3.88 -49.54 37.09
CA THR A 314 3.40 -50.83 37.62
C THR A 314 2.04 -50.75 38.33
N GLN A 315 1.59 -49.56 38.72
CA GLN A 315 0.31 -49.33 39.42
C GLN A 315 -0.59 -48.26 38.76
N SER A 316 -0.07 -47.50 37.79
CA SER A 316 -0.86 -46.55 36.98
C SER A 316 -0.14 -46.27 35.65
N GLU A 317 -0.92 -46.06 34.59
CA GLU A 317 -0.45 -45.55 33.30
C GLU A 317 -1.24 -44.30 32.91
N GLY A 318 -0.60 -43.38 32.21
CA GLY A 318 -1.24 -42.14 31.79
C GLY A 318 -0.29 -41.14 31.13
N TYR A 319 -0.89 -40.10 30.56
CA TYR A 319 -0.20 -38.94 30.01
C TYR A 319 0.18 -37.98 31.12
N VAL A 320 1.46 -37.65 31.19
CA VAL A 320 2.02 -36.73 32.16
C VAL A 320 2.34 -35.43 31.47
N VAL A 321 1.79 -34.34 32.00
CA VAL A 321 2.08 -32.96 31.60
C VAL A 321 2.71 -32.27 32.80
N MET A 322 3.74 -31.44 32.57
CA MET A 322 4.34 -30.64 33.62
C MET A 322 4.20 -29.14 33.34
N ASP A 323 4.41 -28.33 34.36
CA ASP A 323 4.65 -26.91 34.18
C ASP A 323 6.04 -26.68 33.56
N ASP A 324 6.27 -25.50 33.00
CA ASP A 324 7.49 -25.12 32.30
C ASP A 324 8.74 -25.14 33.19
N ARG A 325 8.55 -25.08 34.52
CA ARG A 325 9.62 -25.22 35.53
C ARG A 325 9.84 -26.66 36.00
N LEU A 326 9.04 -27.62 35.51
CA LEU A 326 9.07 -29.04 35.89
C LEU A 326 8.94 -29.26 37.40
N GLN A 327 8.09 -28.48 38.06
CA GLN A 327 7.82 -28.55 39.50
C GLN A 327 6.49 -29.26 39.83
N MET A 328 5.51 -29.20 38.93
CA MET A 328 4.19 -29.79 39.11
C MET A 328 3.84 -30.70 37.94
N ALA A 329 3.16 -31.81 38.21
CA ALA A 329 2.74 -32.78 37.21
C ALA A 329 1.24 -33.04 37.28
N TRP A 330 0.62 -33.14 36.11
CA TRP A 330 -0.77 -33.59 35.92
C TRP A 330 -0.76 -34.92 35.18
N VAL A 331 -1.59 -35.85 35.64
CA VAL A 331 -1.71 -37.19 35.05
C VAL A 331 -3.11 -37.37 34.48
N TYR A 332 -3.18 -37.69 33.19
CA TYR A 332 -4.42 -37.92 32.46
C TYR A 332 -4.49 -39.39 32.02
N ARG A 333 -5.66 -40.03 32.15
CA ARG A 333 -5.86 -41.41 31.67
C ARG A 333 -5.93 -41.47 30.14
N ASP A 334 -6.63 -40.51 29.55
CA ASP A 334 -6.78 -40.35 28.10
C ASP A 334 -5.88 -39.23 27.58
N ASP A 335 -5.58 -39.21 26.27
CA ASP A 335 -4.74 -38.17 25.66
C ASP A 335 -5.33 -36.78 25.93
N PRO A 336 -4.60 -35.86 26.58
CA PRO A 336 -5.14 -34.56 26.95
C PRO A 336 -4.92 -33.49 25.88
N ARG A 337 -4.49 -33.87 24.66
CA ARG A 337 -4.32 -32.98 23.51
C ARG A 337 -5.62 -32.59 22.80
N ASP A 338 -6.75 -33.13 23.22
CA ASP A 338 -8.06 -32.79 22.65
C ASP A 338 -8.32 -31.28 22.68
N TRP A 339 -8.90 -30.77 21.60
CA TRP A 339 -9.23 -29.36 21.47
C TRP A 339 -10.57 -29.06 22.14
N VAL A 340 -10.59 -28.09 23.04
CA VAL A 340 -11.78 -27.62 23.76
C VAL A 340 -11.95 -26.12 23.59
N GLU A 341 -13.19 -25.65 23.57
CA GLU A 341 -13.49 -24.21 23.57
C GLU A 341 -13.29 -23.63 24.97
N TYR A 342 -12.58 -22.51 25.04
CA TYR A 342 -12.31 -21.82 26.30
C TYR A 342 -12.11 -20.31 26.06
N GLY A 343 -13.15 -19.55 26.41
CA GLY A 343 -13.23 -18.11 26.13
C GLY A 343 -13.19 -17.84 24.62
N LYS A 344 -12.24 -17.02 24.17
CA LYS A 344 -12.07 -16.66 22.76
C LYS A 344 -11.20 -17.63 21.94
N TYR A 345 -10.65 -18.67 22.56
CA TYR A 345 -9.78 -19.64 21.91
C TYR A 345 -10.39 -21.03 21.93
N THR A 346 -10.04 -21.82 20.92
CA THR A 346 -10.02 -23.27 21.06
C THR A 346 -8.59 -23.67 21.45
N MET A 347 -8.40 -24.40 22.55
CA MET A 347 -7.09 -24.79 23.09
C MET A 347 -7.06 -26.25 23.52
N ARG A 348 -5.88 -26.79 23.85
CA ARG A 348 -5.79 -28.16 24.36
C ARG A 348 -6.44 -28.28 25.75
N ARG A 349 -7.09 -29.41 26.02
CA ARG A 349 -7.73 -29.73 27.30
C ARG A 349 -6.77 -29.56 28.49
N MET A 350 -5.54 -30.09 28.38
CA MET A 350 -4.50 -29.89 29.40
C MET A 350 -4.11 -28.43 29.65
N ASP A 351 -4.20 -27.56 28.65
CA ASP A 351 -3.85 -26.14 28.81
C ASP A 351 -4.94 -25.43 29.62
N ARG A 352 -6.21 -25.67 29.27
CA ARG A 352 -7.37 -25.19 30.02
C ARG A 352 -7.34 -25.65 31.48
N ASP A 353 -7.15 -26.94 31.72
CA ASP A 353 -7.22 -27.51 33.08
C ASP A 353 -6.16 -26.90 34.01
N ARG A 354 -4.97 -26.60 33.47
CA ARG A 354 -3.89 -25.93 34.22
C ARG A 354 -4.21 -24.45 34.48
N ILE A 355 -4.84 -23.75 33.54
CA ILE A 355 -5.30 -22.37 33.74
C ILE A 355 -6.39 -22.32 34.83
N GLU A 356 -7.35 -23.24 34.79
CA GLU A 356 -8.40 -23.38 35.82
C GLU A 356 -7.83 -23.73 37.19
N ALA A 357 -6.74 -24.50 37.24
CA ALA A 357 -5.99 -24.77 38.46
C ALA A 357 -5.13 -23.57 38.95
N GLY A 358 -5.19 -22.42 38.28
CA GLY A 358 -4.55 -21.17 38.71
C GLY A 358 -3.12 -20.98 38.21
N TYR A 359 -2.65 -21.76 37.23
CA TYR A 359 -1.29 -21.67 36.72
C TYR A 359 -1.18 -20.69 35.55
N VAL A 360 0.02 -20.12 35.40
CA VAL A 360 0.42 -19.41 34.18
C VAL A 360 0.86 -20.45 33.16
N VAL A 361 0.14 -20.53 32.04
CA VAL A 361 0.31 -21.59 31.04
C VAL A 361 0.66 -20.98 29.69
N ARG A 362 1.74 -21.46 29.07
CA ARG A 362 2.02 -21.21 27.65
C ARG A 362 1.13 -22.13 26.81
N ALA A 363 -0.09 -21.68 26.52
CA ALA A 363 -1.15 -22.51 25.98
C ALA A 363 -1.09 -22.59 24.46
N LEU A 364 -1.26 -23.78 23.87
CA LEU A 364 -1.38 -23.93 22.42
C LEU A 364 -2.84 -23.68 22.01
N VAL A 365 -3.08 -22.62 21.25
CA VAL A 365 -4.42 -22.17 20.85
C VAL A 365 -4.60 -22.15 19.34
N LYS A 366 -5.81 -22.41 18.85
CA LYS A 366 -6.21 -22.12 17.46
C LYS A 366 -6.43 -20.62 17.33
N TRP A 367 -5.74 -20.04 16.34
CA TRP A 367 -5.73 -18.63 16.02
C TRP A 367 -6.39 -18.36 14.66
N TRP A 368 -6.57 -17.08 14.31
CA TRP A 368 -7.20 -16.66 13.06
C TRP A 368 -6.57 -17.31 11.83
N GLY A 369 -7.42 -17.77 10.91
CA GLY A 369 -6.99 -18.37 9.64
C GLY A 369 -6.52 -19.82 9.73
N GLY A 370 -6.85 -20.54 10.81
CA GLY A 370 -6.50 -21.97 10.97
C GLY A 370 -5.06 -22.24 11.42
N THR A 371 -4.35 -21.20 11.86
CA THR A 371 -2.98 -21.30 12.42
C THR A 371 -3.01 -21.56 13.93
N THR A 372 -1.92 -22.04 14.52
CA THR A 372 -1.76 -22.17 15.97
C THR A 372 -0.83 -21.11 16.53
N ALA A 373 -1.03 -20.75 17.79
CA ALA A 373 -0.18 -19.82 18.52
C ALA A 373 0.01 -20.26 19.98
N CYS A 374 1.05 -19.75 20.65
CA CYS A 374 1.40 -20.12 22.03
C CYS A 374 1.47 -18.92 22.99
N PRO A 375 0.37 -18.19 23.26
CA PRO A 375 0.36 -17.13 24.27
C PRO A 375 0.44 -17.67 25.70
N TYR A 376 0.86 -16.84 26.65
CA TYR A 376 0.73 -17.09 28.08
C TYR A 376 -0.65 -16.70 28.58
N LEU A 377 -1.38 -17.64 29.19
CA LEU A 377 -2.73 -17.46 29.73
C LEU A 377 -2.79 -17.83 31.21
N TRP A 378 -3.55 -17.08 32.01
CA TRP A 378 -3.73 -17.34 33.45
C TRP A 378 -4.98 -16.66 34.00
N LYS A 379 -5.45 -17.04 35.20
CA LYS A 379 -6.46 -16.29 35.96
C LYS A 379 -5.78 -15.44 37.04
N GLU A 380 -6.22 -14.20 37.24
CA GLU A 380 -5.69 -13.34 38.32
C GLU A 380 -6.16 -13.81 39.69
N LYS A 381 -7.40 -14.30 39.76
CA LYS A 381 -8.00 -14.91 40.94
C LYS A 381 -8.68 -16.21 40.56
N ALA A 382 -8.69 -17.19 41.47
CA ALA A 382 -9.37 -18.47 41.25
C ALA A 382 -10.87 -18.33 40.97
N SER A 383 -11.50 -17.25 41.44
CA SER A 383 -12.92 -16.93 41.20
C SER A 383 -13.19 -16.32 39.82
N ASP A 384 -12.17 -15.99 39.03
CA ASP A 384 -12.35 -15.32 37.76
C ASP A 384 -13.00 -16.25 36.73
N THR A 385 -13.99 -15.74 36.02
CA THR A 385 -14.69 -16.45 34.93
C THR A 385 -13.97 -16.33 33.59
N THR A 386 -12.92 -15.50 33.51
CA THR A 386 -12.14 -15.22 32.30
C THR A 386 -10.64 -15.25 32.60
N TYR A 387 -9.81 -15.48 31.58
CA TYR A 387 -8.35 -15.47 31.67
C TYR A 387 -7.74 -14.17 31.16
N ARG A 388 -6.55 -13.86 31.66
CA ARG A 388 -5.60 -12.88 31.10
C ARG A 388 -4.73 -13.53 30.03
N GLU A 389 -4.16 -12.70 29.17
CA GLU A 389 -3.23 -13.13 28.14
C GLU A 389 -2.01 -12.20 28.03
N SER A 390 -0.87 -12.78 27.64
CA SER A 390 0.37 -12.08 27.32
C SER A 390 1.16 -12.85 26.26
N TRP A 391 1.91 -12.15 25.42
CA TRP A 391 2.84 -12.77 24.47
C TRP A 391 4.25 -12.95 25.05
N ASP A 392 4.56 -12.24 26.13
CA ASP A 392 5.77 -12.38 26.94
C ASP A 392 5.44 -13.12 28.24
N ASP A 393 6.42 -13.81 28.85
CA ASP A 393 6.21 -14.50 30.13
C ASP A 393 5.91 -13.48 31.23
N PRO A 394 4.71 -13.48 31.83
CA PRO A 394 4.34 -12.49 32.83
C PRO A 394 5.12 -12.64 34.15
N ARG A 395 5.87 -13.73 34.33
CA ARG A 395 6.73 -13.99 35.50
C ARG A 395 8.12 -13.37 35.35
N GLU A 396 8.50 -12.94 34.15
CA GLU A 396 9.79 -12.30 33.90
C GLU A 396 9.69 -10.77 34.02
N PRO A 397 10.71 -10.09 34.58
CA PRO A 397 10.74 -8.64 34.61
C PRO A 397 10.77 -8.09 33.18
N ARG A 398 9.82 -7.22 32.84
CA ARG A 398 9.82 -6.57 31.52
C ARG A 398 11.15 -5.82 31.33
N PRO A 399 11.85 -5.99 30.20
CA PRO A 399 12.97 -5.13 29.88
C PRO A 399 12.49 -3.68 29.89
N ALA A 400 13.23 -2.80 30.57
CA ALA A 400 12.88 -1.40 30.73
C ALA A 400 12.55 -0.81 29.35
N GLN A 401 11.30 -0.39 29.17
CA GLN A 401 10.91 0.39 28.01
C GLN A 401 11.73 1.67 28.02
N THR A 402 12.77 1.75 27.19
CA THR A 402 13.37 3.03 26.80
C THR A 402 12.24 3.99 26.43
N GLU A 403 12.27 5.18 27.03
CA GLU A 403 11.35 6.31 26.87
C GLU A 403 11.15 6.71 25.40
N ARG A 404 10.37 5.92 24.64
CA ARG A 404 9.95 6.24 23.26
C ARG A 404 8.44 6.27 23.12
N GLN A 405 7.73 6.59 24.21
CA GLN A 405 6.30 6.86 24.20
C GLN A 405 5.90 8.21 24.83
N GLN A 406 6.85 9.15 25.00
CA GLN A 406 6.50 10.53 25.36
C GLN A 406 6.52 11.54 24.20
N ASP A 407 6.95 11.14 22.99
CA ASP A 407 7.05 12.07 21.86
C ASP A 407 6.14 11.70 20.67
N ARG A 408 4.88 11.34 20.97
CA ARG A 408 3.81 11.49 19.98
C ARG A 408 3.30 12.93 20.09
N PRO A 409 3.33 13.74 19.01
CA PRO A 409 2.73 15.06 19.05
C PRO A 409 1.26 14.91 19.42
N ARG A 410 0.85 15.55 20.52
CA ARG A 410 -0.56 15.68 20.89
C ARG A 410 -1.30 16.24 19.69
N ARG A 411 -2.27 15.49 19.15
CA ARG A 411 -3.20 16.02 18.15
C ARG A 411 -3.90 17.23 18.77
N ILE A 412 -3.57 18.42 18.30
CA ILE A 412 -4.35 19.62 18.60
C ILE A 412 -5.68 19.47 17.87
N ILE A 413 -6.72 19.10 18.62
CA ILE A 413 -8.10 19.17 18.16
C ILE A 413 -8.47 20.65 18.14
N SER A 414 -8.48 21.26 16.96
CA SER A 414 -9.03 22.61 16.80
C SER A 414 -10.55 22.55 17.00
N PRO A 415 -11.15 23.41 17.85
CA PRO A 415 -12.60 23.45 17.97
C PRO A 415 -13.24 23.88 16.64
N LYS A 416 -14.30 23.19 16.23
CA LYS A 416 -15.13 23.59 15.09
C LYS A 416 -15.62 25.04 15.31
N LYS A 417 -15.27 25.94 14.39
CA LYS A 417 -15.88 27.28 14.32
C LYS A 417 -17.40 27.10 14.17
N LYS A 418 -18.15 27.61 15.15
CA LYS A 418 -19.60 27.80 15.04
C LYS A 418 -19.90 28.65 13.80
N SER A 419 -20.89 28.20 13.04
CA SER A 419 -21.51 28.89 11.92
C SER A 419 -21.97 30.29 12.33
N ARG A 420 -21.48 31.33 11.65
CA ARG A 420 -22.21 32.59 11.56
C ARG A 420 -23.23 32.44 10.44
N GLY A 421 -24.51 32.51 10.79
CA GLY A 421 -25.61 32.55 9.84
C GLY A 421 -25.58 33.81 8.98
N PRO A 422 -26.46 33.89 7.96
CA PRO A 422 -26.48 35.00 7.03
C PRO A 422 -26.90 36.30 7.74
N SER A 423 -26.12 37.37 7.56
CA SER A 423 -26.63 38.72 7.86
C SER A 423 -27.60 39.11 6.75
N ARG A 424 -28.73 39.69 7.17
CA ARG A 424 -29.73 40.35 6.31
C ARG A 424 -29.11 41.41 5.42
#